data_AF-A0A7S2IW76-F1
#
_entry.id   AF-A0A7S2IW76-F1
#
_cell.length_a   1.000
_cell.length_b   1.000
_cell.length_c   1.000
_cell.angle_alpha   90.00
_cell.angle_beta   90.00
_cell.angle_gamma   90.00
#
_symmetry.space_group_name_H-M   'P 1'
#
loop_
_entity.id
_entity.type
_entity.pdbx_description
1 polymer ?
#
loop_
_entity_poly.entity_id
_entity_poly.type
_entity_poly.pdbx_seq_one_letter_code
_entity_poly.pdbx_strand_id
1 'polypeptide(L)'
;MTSLIAATLMCKSLVGVPVNHLRQLNPNLEQSAFDAFYNSEMGCTFYTCGNVHVSSFGFGGSNGHCILWGQSLFGIPDVPSALMRRLKKMAAPEVRVAGADPAEWEWDGPDKDLRPGDKYVIELDSTDEPDKALKWEKVVGSGEEDDGEDDYYCITGPFNEWDTDRMEDGPITGMRTITVEVPSSGEVEFRFVKNGEEEEGLLFPPSEKCKRRTAPILGPEIPKTERTKNKGTWMATAEPNDLLKIDLFICRGRKSVQWKSLGPEE
;
A
#
# COMPACT_ATOMS: atom_id res chain seq x y z
N MET A 1 12.40 31.22 4.01
CA MET A 1 12.76 30.40 5.19
C MET A 1 11.72 29.34 5.53
N THR A 2 10.41 29.64 5.49
CA THR A 2 9.35 28.66 5.85
C THR A 2 9.43 27.34 5.09
N SER A 3 9.62 27.37 3.76
CA SER A 3 9.75 26.14 2.95
C SER A 3 10.98 25.31 3.33
N LEU A 4 12.06 25.96 3.74
CA LEU A 4 13.27 25.27 4.19
C LEU A 4 13.05 24.57 5.55
N ILE A 5 12.35 25.23 6.47
CA ILE A 5 11.95 24.63 7.76
C ILE A 5 11.02 23.44 7.52
N ALA A 6 10.00 23.60 6.67
CA ALA A 6 9.09 22.52 6.31
C ALA A 6 9.84 21.33 5.71
N ALA A 7 10.73 21.57 4.74
CA ALA A 7 11.54 20.52 4.14
C ALA A 7 12.49 19.84 5.14
N THR A 8 13.08 20.60 6.06
CA THR A 8 13.92 20.04 7.13
C THR A 8 13.10 19.14 8.05
N LEU A 9 11.88 19.55 8.41
CA LEU A 9 10.97 18.73 9.21
C LEU A 9 10.57 17.47 8.45
N MET A 10 10.22 17.57 7.16
CA MET A 10 9.91 16.43 6.30
C MET A 10 11.08 15.44 6.20
N CYS A 11 12.32 15.91 6.02
CA CYS A 11 13.51 15.05 6.06
C CYS A 11 13.70 14.39 7.43
N LYS A 12 13.41 15.11 8.53
CA LYS A 12 13.55 14.59 9.89
C LYS A 12 12.51 13.51 10.20
N SER A 13 11.27 13.70 9.76
CA SER A 13 10.14 12.79 10.03
C SER A 13 9.88 11.77 8.93
N LEU A 14 10.51 11.93 7.77
CA LEU A 14 10.35 11.07 6.59
C LEU A 14 8.88 10.90 6.14
N VAL A 15 8.12 12.00 6.27
CA VAL A 15 6.73 12.09 5.83
C VAL A 15 6.54 13.23 4.81
N GLY A 16 5.70 12.97 3.82
CA GLY A 16 5.14 13.94 2.90
C GLY A 16 3.99 14.69 3.55
N VAL A 17 4.14 16.00 3.77
CA VAL A 17 3.02 16.82 4.28
C VAL A 17 2.09 17.20 3.13
N PRO A 18 0.76 17.30 3.37
CA PRO A 18 -0.19 17.68 2.34
C PRO A 18 0.00 19.14 1.91
N VAL A 19 -0.21 19.37 0.61
CA VAL A 19 -0.39 20.70 0.03
C VAL A 19 -1.81 21.14 0.32
N ASN A 20 -1.95 22.25 1.05
CA ASN A 20 -3.26 22.83 1.35
C ASN A 20 -3.84 23.55 0.14
N HIS A 21 -5.17 23.66 0.10
CA HIS A 21 -5.93 24.37 -0.94
C HIS A 21 -5.76 23.81 -2.37
N LEU A 22 -5.23 22.60 -2.51
CA LEU A 22 -5.16 21.88 -3.77
C LEU A 22 -6.45 21.06 -3.98
N ARG A 23 -7.54 21.73 -4.35
CA ARG A 23 -8.79 21.06 -4.74
C ARG A 23 -8.77 20.61 -6.20
N GLN A 24 -8.24 21.46 -7.07
CA GLN A 24 -8.12 21.25 -8.51
C GLN A 24 -6.75 21.76 -8.96
N LEU A 25 -6.11 21.03 -9.87
CA LEU A 25 -4.85 21.47 -10.46
C LEU A 25 -5.12 22.64 -11.42
N ASN A 26 -4.17 23.58 -11.54
CA ASN A 26 -4.26 24.62 -12.55
C ASN A 26 -4.29 23.96 -13.94
N PRO A 27 -5.30 24.24 -14.80
CA PRO A 27 -5.43 23.59 -16.10
C PRO A 27 -4.26 23.90 -17.06
N ASN A 28 -3.49 24.96 -16.79
CA ASN A 28 -2.28 25.27 -17.57
C ASN A 28 -1.04 24.49 -17.10
N LEU A 29 -1.15 23.70 -16.04
CA LEU A 29 -0.10 22.78 -15.58
C LEU A 29 -0.42 21.39 -16.10
N GLU A 30 0.39 20.93 -17.04
CA GLU A 30 0.30 19.57 -17.55
C GLU A 30 0.97 18.60 -16.56
N GLN A 31 0.19 17.71 -15.94
CA GLN A 31 0.74 16.73 -15.00
C GLN A 31 1.63 15.71 -15.70
N SER A 32 1.32 15.31 -16.94
CA SER A 32 2.14 14.37 -17.73
C SER A 32 3.54 14.90 -18.04
N ALA A 33 3.74 16.22 -17.99
CA ALA A 33 5.04 16.83 -18.23
C ALA A 33 6.03 16.65 -17.05
N PHE A 34 5.55 16.24 -15.87
CA PHE A 34 6.37 16.05 -14.68
C PHE A 34 6.12 14.68 -14.06
N ASP A 35 7.18 13.93 -13.80
CA ASP A 35 7.12 12.71 -13.00
C ASP A 35 6.99 13.06 -11.50
N ALA A 36 5.85 13.66 -11.15
CA ALA A 36 5.51 14.12 -9.82
C ALA A 36 4.01 13.98 -9.59
N PHE A 37 3.66 13.61 -8.36
CA PHE A 37 2.29 13.68 -7.88
C PHE A 37 2.16 14.84 -6.89
N TYR A 38 1.01 15.51 -6.90
CA TYR A 38 0.72 16.53 -5.92
C TYR A 38 0.13 15.89 -4.67
N ASN A 39 0.87 15.98 -3.56
CA ASN A 39 0.49 15.34 -2.32
C ASN A 39 -0.64 16.13 -1.62
N SER A 40 -1.85 15.58 -1.56
CA SER A 40 -3.00 16.20 -0.89
C SER A 40 -3.28 15.60 0.50
N GLU A 41 -2.53 14.58 0.92
CA GLU A 41 -2.70 13.89 2.20
C GLU A 41 -1.35 13.66 2.90
N MET A 42 -1.36 13.14 4.12
CA MET A 42 -0.11 12.78 4.80
C MET A 42 0.44 11.50 4.18
N GLY A 43 1.62 11.58 3.56
CA GLY A 43 2.30 10.45 2.93
C GLY A 43 3.45 9.92 3.80
N CYS A 44 3.65 8.61 3.83
CA CYS A 44 4.88 8.01 4.37
C CYS A 44 5.86 7.77 3.23
N THR A 45 7.15 8.04 3.44
CA THR A 45 8.18 7.69 2.45
C THR A 45 8.63 6.23 2.53
N PHE A 46 8.30 5.52 3.62
CA PHE A 46 8.70 4.12 3.90
C PHE A 46 10.20 3.85 3.97
N TYR A 47 11.04 4.89 3.93
CA TYR A 47 12.49 4.78 4.05
C TYR A 47 12.97 5.33 5.40
N THR A 48 14.21 5.00 5.78
CA THR A 48 14.91 5.55 6.96
C THR A 48 15.77 6.78 6.61
N CYS A 49 15.88 7.08 5.32
CA CYS A 49 16.50 8.29 4.80
C CYS A 49 15.79 8.74 3.51
N GLY A 50 16.00 9.99 3.12
CA GLY A 50 15.42 10.55 1.91
C GLY A 50 15.97 11.93 1.60
N ASN A 51 15.57 12.47 0.46
CA ASN A 51 15.84 13.85 0.09
C ASN A 51 14.55 14.66 -0.07
N VAL A 52 14.65 15.97 0.15
CA VAL A 52 13.58 16.94 -0.11
C VAL A 52 14.19 18.12 -0.84
N HIS A 53 13.53 18.53 -1.91
CA HIS A 53 13.99 19.60 -2.78
C HIS A 53 13.15 20.85 -2.55
N VAL A 54 13.81 22.01 -2.44
CA VAL A 54 13.15 23.31 -2.23
C VAL A 54 13.61 24.26 -3.32
N SER A 55 12.66 24.79 -4.07
CA SER A 55 12.89 25.86 -5.05
C SER A 55 12.26 27.17 -4.56
N SER A 56 12.95 28.29 -4.81
CA SER A 56 12.45 29.63 -4.53
C SER A 56 12.83 30.55 -5.69
N PHE A 57 11.82 31.18 -6.30
CA PHE A 57 11.97 32.06 -7.44
C PHE A 57 11.59 33.48 -7.01
N GLY A 58 12.56 34.38 -6.96
CA GLY A 58 12.34 35.77 -6.57
C GLY A 58 11.82 36.60 -7.74
N PHE A 59 10.93 37.56 -7.46
CA PHE A 59 10.36 38.44 -8.48
C PHE A 59 11.42 39.16 -9.34
N GLY A 60 12.57 39.50 -8.75
CA GLY A 60 13.70 40.11 -9.47
C GLY A 60 14.53 39.14 -10.32
N GLY A 61 14.06 37.92 -10.57
CA GLY A 61 14.74 36.89 -11.36
C GLY A 61 15.85 36.13 -10.64
N SER A 62 16.15 36.47 -9.38
CA SER A 62 17.08 35.70 -8.56
C SER A 62 16.42 34.41 -8.07
N ASN A 63 16.99 33.28 -8.43
CA ASN A 63 16.45 31.95 -8.14
C ASN A 63 17.39 31.19 -7.20
N GLY A 64 16.82 30.42 -6.29
CA GLY A 64 17.53 29.52 -5.39
C GLY A 64 16.92 28.13 -5.41
N HIS A 65 17.78 27.12 -5.42
CA HIS A 65 17.38 25.72 -5.28
C HIS A 65 18.26 25.07 -4.21
N CYS A 66 17.66 24.25 -3.37
CA CYS A 66 18.35 23.52 -2.32
C CYS A 66 17.84 22.08 -2.29
N ILE A 67 18.78 21.15 -2.16
CA ILE A 67 18.51 19.73 -1.97
C ILE A 67 18.94 19.39 -0.55
N LEU A 68 17.98 18.95 0.27
CA LEU A 68 18.25 18.47 1.61
C LEU A 68 18.26 16.95 1.57
N TRP A 69 19.27 16.33 2.14
CA TRP A 69 19.28 14.90 2.44
C TRP A 69 19.26 14.72 3.96
N GLY A 70 18.51 13.74 4.44
CA GLY A 70 18.44 13.45 5.86
C GLY A 70 18.08 12.00 6.13
N GLN A 71 18.36 11.58 7.36
CA GLN A 71 17.93 10.31 7.93
C GLN A 71 17.03 10.59 9.12
N SER A 72 16.07 9.71 9.38
CA SER A 72 15.18 9.86 10.53
C SER A 72 15.99 9.80 11.82
N LEU A 73 15.92 10.86 12.62
CA LEU A 73 16.53 10.91 13.95
C LEU A 73 15.60 10.37 15.04
N PHE A 74 14.39 9.94 14.67
CA PHE A 74 13.45 9.33 15.62
C PHE A 74 13.88 7.94 16.09
N GLY A 75 15.11 7.51 15.78
CA GLY A 75 15.69 6.28 16.27
C GLY A 75 14.92 5.06 15.80
N ILE A 76 14.25 5.15 14.64
CA ILE A 76 13.60 4.01 14.00
C ILE A 76 14.73 3.05 13.65
N PRO A 77 14.86 1.92 14.36
CA PRO A 77 15.89 0.95 14.02
C PRO A 77 15.66 0.53 12.57
N ASP A 78 16.73 0.34 11.81
CA ASP A 78 16.61 -0.31 10.50
C ASP A 78 15.87 -1.64 10.68
N VAL A 79 15.05 -2.01 9.69
CA VAL A 79 14.17 -3.19 9.79
C VAL A 79 14.95 -4.44 10.24
N PRO A 80 16.16 -4.74 9.71
CA PRO A 80 16.99 -5.83 10.22
C PRO A 80 17.36 -5.70 11.70
N SER A 81 17.84 -4.54 12.16
CA SER A 81 18.17 -4.32 13.58
C SER A 81 16.93 -4.40 14.48
N ALA A 82 15.78 -3.91 14.01
CA ALA A 82 14.51 -4.00 14.71
C ALA A 82 14.11 -5.46 14.91
N LEU A 83 14.16 -6.23 13.81
CA LEU A 83 13.88 -7.65 13.79
C LEU A 83 14.85 -8.43 14.68
N MET A 84 16.16 -8.20 14.57
CA MET A 84 17.16 -8.86 15.40
C MET A 84 17.01 -8.54 16.88
N ARG A 85 16.63 -7.30 17.22
CA ARG A 85 16.34 -6.91 18.60
C ARG A 85 15.09 -7.63 19.12
N ARG A 86 14.08 -7.81 18.27
CA ARG A 86 12.88 -8.58 18.59
C ARG A 86 13.24 -10.06 18.80
N LEU A 87 13.94 -10.68 17.85
CA LEU A 87 14.42 -12.07 17.92
C LEU A 87 15.21 -12.37 19.20
N LYS A 88 16.07 -11.45 19.64
CA LYS A 88 16.86 -11.60 20.88
C LYS A 88 16.03 -11.56 22.17
N LYS A 89 14.86 -10.93 22.16
CA LYS A 89 14.00 -10.76 23.34
C LYS A 89 12.92 -11.83 23.47
N MET A 90 12.74 -12.63 22.44
CA MET A 90 11.67 -13.60 22.39
C MET A 90 11.89 -14.76 23.36
N ALA A 91 10.77 -15.29 23.84
CA ALA A 91 10.74 -16.58 24.49
C ALA A 91 11.28 -17.68 23.55
N ALA A 92 11.77 -18.77 24.15
CA ALA A 92 12.16 -19.95 23.38
C ALA A 92 10.95 -20.47 22.57
N PRO A 93 11.15 -21.03 21.36
CA PRO A 93 10.04 -21.58 20.60
C PRO A 93 9.31 -22.67 21.41
N GLU A 94 7.99 -22.69 21.29
CA GLU A 94 7.16 -23.64 22.02
C GLU A 94 7.14 -24.99 21.30
N VAL A 95 7.16 -26.07 22.10
CA VAL A 95 6.86 -27.43 21.65
C VAL A 95 5.48 -27.79 22.19
N ARG A 96 4.52 -27.99 21.30
CA ARG A 96 3.17 -28.45 21.68
C ARG A 96 3.06 -29.95 21.42
N VAL A 97 3.02 -30.70 22.50
CA VAL A 97 2.90 -32.16 22.50
C VAL A 97 1.46 -32.54 22.15
N ALA A 98 1.21 -32.90 20.88
CA ALA A 98 -0.03 -33.55 20.47
C ALA A 98 0.23 -35.07 20.46
N GLY A 99 -0.37 -35.80 21.39
CA GLY A 99 -0.25 -37.26 21.43
C GLY A 99 1.08 -37.81 21.97
N ALA A 100 1.21 -39.14 21.90
CA ALA A 100 2.39 -39.87 22.35
C ALA A 100 3.46 -40.03 21.26
N ASP A 101 3.08 -39.82 20.00
CA ASP A 101 4.00 -39.87 18.86
C ASP A 101 4.72 -38.52 18.70
N PRO A 102 6.06 -38.45 18.82
CA PRO A 102 6.82 -37.23 18.59
C PRO A 102 6.63 -36.62 17.19
N ALA A 103 6.19 -37.40 16.20
CA ALA A 103 5.90 -36.89 14.86
C ALA A 103 4.63 -36.02 14.81
N GLU A 104 3.74 -36.16 15.79
CA GLU A 104 2.53 -35.34 15.91
C GLU A 104 2.78 -34.02 16.66
N TRP A 105 3.98 -33.83 17.24
CA TRP A 105 4.29 -32.63 18.01
C TRP A 105 4.47 -31.41 17.10
N GLU A 106 3.91 -30.28 17.51
CA GLU A 106 4.12 -29.01 16.82
C GLU A 106 5.32 -28.27 17.42
N TRP A 107 6.11 -27.64 16.56
CA TRP A 107 7.29 -26.86 16.90
C TRP A 107 7.24 -25.54 16.17
N ASP A 108 7.38 -24.43 16.91
CA ASP A 108 7.32 -23.10 16.31
C ASP A 108 8.66 -22.62 15.73
N GLY A 109 9.77 -23.30 16.01
CA GLY A 109 11.09 -22.89 15.52
C GLY A 109 11.38 -23.33 14.08
N PRO A 110 12.54 -22.95 13.53
CA PRO A 110 12.99 -23.46 12.24
C PRO A 110 13.16 -24.98 12.28
N ASP A 111 13.07 -25.62 11.10
CA ASP A 111 13.27 -27.07 10.97
C ASP A 111 14.64 -27.49 11.52
N LYS A 112 14.73 -28.72 12.01
CA LYS A 112 15.99 -29.30 12.46
C LYS A 112 17.03 -29.42 11.32
N ASP A 113 16.57 -29.68 10.10
CA ASP A 113 17.41 -29.97 8.94
C ASP A 113 17.53 -28.77 7.99
N LEU A 114 18.01 -27.64 8.52
CA LEU A 114 18.24 -26.41 7.75
C LEU A 114 19.27 -26.64 6.63
N ARG A 115 18.88 -26.35 5.39
CA ARG A 115 19.78 -26.38 4.23
C ARG A 115 20.09 -24.96 3.75
N PRO A 116 21.29 -24.69 3.22
CA PRO A 116 21.57 -23.42 2.56
C PRO A 116 20.55 -23.16 1.45
N GLY A 117 19.88 -22.01 1.51
CA GLY A 117 18.82 -21.63 0.56
C GLY A 117 17.40 -21.86 1.06
N ASP A 118 17.20 -22.55 2.19
CA ASP A 118 15.88 -22.63 2.83
C ASP A 118 15.38 -21.22 3.19
N LYS A 119 14.17 -20.90 2.78
CA LYS A 119 13.48 -19.64 3.10
C LYS A 119 12.42 -19.92 4.16
N TYR A 120 12.29 -18.98 5.11
CA TYR A 120 11.26 -19.02 6.14
C TYR A 120 10.53 -17.68 6.16
N VAL A 121 9.23 -17.75 6.42
CA VAL A 121 8.40 -16.58 6.70
C VAL A 121 8.16 -16.54 8.21
N ILE A 122 8.26 -15.34 8.76
CA ILE A 122 7.86 -15.01 10.11
C ILE A 122 6.86 -13.86 10.02
N GLU A 123 5.70 -14.03 10.63
CA GLU A 123 4.69 -12.99 10.71
C GLU A 123 4.82 -12.25 12.04
N LEU A 124 4.81 -10.93 11.97
CA LEU A 124 4.91 -10.04 13.12
C LEU A 124 3.72 -9.09 13.13
N ASP A 125 2.92 -9.14 14.18
CA ASP A 125 1.85 -8.17 14.38
C ASP A 125 2.28 -7.06 15.34
N SER A 126 1.82 -5.84 15.09
CA SER A 126 2.05 -4.70 15.98
C SER A 126 1.41 -4.85 17.36
N THR A 127 0.43 -5.75 17.50
CA THR A 127 -0.28 -6.08 18.73
C THR A 127 0.39 -7.24 19.50
N ASP A 128 1.40 -7.89 18.93
CA ASP A 128 2.10 -9.00 19.61
C ASP A 128 2.93 -8.51 20.79
N GLU A 129 2.80 -9.20 21.94
CA GLU A 129 3.59 -8.94 23.13
C GLU A 129 5.10 -8.95 22.82
N PRO A 130 5.93 -8.03 23.34
CA PRO A 130 7.36 -7.87 23.05
C PRO A 130 8.22 -9.15 22.97
N ASP A 131 7.82 -10.18 23.70
CA ASP A 131 8.50 -11.43 23.99
C ASP A 131 7.77 -12.68 23.45
N LYS A 132 6.60 -12.52 22.82
CA LYS A 132 5.85 -13.61 22.17
C LYS A 132 6.75 -14.44 21.25
N ALA A 133 6.73 -15.76 21.40
CA ALA A 133 7.44 -16.68 20.52
C ALA A 133 6.96 -16.50 19.07
N LEU A 134 7.88 -16.57 18.11
CA LEU A 134 7.54 -16.51 16.68
C LEU A 134 7.45 -17.92 16.14
N LYS A 135 6.44 -18.11 15.31
CA LYS A 135 6.30 -19.28 14.47
C LYS A 135 7.07 -19.06 13.17
N TRP A 136 7.97 -19.98 12.88
CA TRP A 136 8.75 -20.02 11.65
C TRP A 136 8.05 -20.98 10.69
N GLU A 137 7.61 -20.46 9.54
CA GLU A 137 6.98 -21.27 8.51
C GLU A 137 7.92 -21.44 7.33
N LYS A 138 8.32 -22.68 7.05
CA LYS A 138 9.20 -22.97 5.92
C LYS A 138 8.45 -22.69 4.63
N VAL A 139 9.06 -21.89 3.76
CA VAL A 139 8.54 -21.67 2.42
C VAL A 139 8.87 -22.90 1.58
N VAL A 140 7.90 -23.78 1.42
CA VAL A 140 8.04 -25.00 0.61
C VAL A 140 7.80 -24.64 -0.85
N GLY A 141 8.88 -24.31 -1.56
CA GLY A 141 8.85 -24.03 -2.99
C GLY A 141 9.95 -23.05 -3.39
N SER A 142 10.65 -23.33 -4.48
CA SER A 142 11.57 -22.38 -5.13
C SER A 142 10.81 -21.29 -5.87
N GLY A 143 9.56 -21.00 -5.47
CA GLY A 143 8.68 -20.06 -6.13
C GLY A 143 9.44 -18.76 -6.30
N GLU A 144 9.70 -18.42 -7.55
CA GLU A 144 9.83 -17.04 -7.96
C GLU A 144 8.71 -16.30 -7.21
N GLU A 145 9.06 -15.22 -6.51
CA GLU A 145 8.05 -14.41 -5.84
C GLU A 145 7.03 -14.08 -6.91
N ASP A 146 5.85 -14.70 -6.84
CA ASP A 146 4.76 -14.46 -7.76
C ASP A 146 4.49 -12.96 -7.68
N ASP A 147 4.99 -12.25 -8.67
CA ASP A 147 4.88 -10.81 -8.78
C ASP A 147 3.47 -10.40 -9.21
N GLY A 148 2.59 -11.39 -9.39
CA GLY A 148 1.23 -11.23 -9.85
C GLY A 148 1.17 -10.89 -11.33
N GLU A 149 2.22 -11.18 -12.11
CA GLU A 149 2.24 -10.89 -13.55
C GLU A 149 1.08 -11.58 -14.29
N ASP A 150 0.74 -12.81 -13.89
CA ASP A 150 -0.35 -13.60 -14.49
C ASP A 150 -1.75 -13.23 -13.94
N ASP A 151 -1.82 -12.47 -12.86
CA ASP A 151 -3.10 -12.09 -12.25
C ASP A 151 -3.77 -10.92 -12.98
N TYR A 152 -5.06 -11.05 -13.27
CA TYR A 152 -5.88 -9.92 -13.70
C TYR A 152 -6.80 -9.45 -12.58
N TYR A 153 -7.15 -8.16 -12.63
CA TYR A 153 -8.01 -7.55 -11.62
C TYR A 153 -9.23 -6.96 -12.31
N CYS A 154 -10.38 -7.13 -11.66
CA CYS A 154 -11.62 -6.49 -12.04
C CYS A 154 -12.00 -5.45 -10.99
N ILE A 155 -12.72 -4.41 -11.41
CA ILE A 155 -13.40 -3.47 -10.53
C ILE A 155 -14.88 -3.82 -10.47
N THR A 156 -15.52 -3.53 -9.34
CA THR A 156 -16.96 -3.72 -9.16
C THR A 156 -17.54 -2.61 -8.28
N GLY A 157 -18.73 -2.14 -8.62
CA GLY A 157 -19.40 -1.03 -7.93
C GLY A 157 -20.82 -0.79 -8.44
N PRO A 158 -21.55 0.21 -7.89
CA PRO A 158 -22.89 0.54 -8.38
C PRO A 158 -22.96 0.93 -9.87
N PHE A 159 -21.86 1.43 -10.44
CA PHE A 159 -21.78 1.85 -11.85
C PHE A 159 -21.87 0.68 -12.85
N ASN A 160 -21.60 -0.55 -12.41
CA ASN A 160 -21.71 -1.76 -13.22
C ASN A 160 -22.61 -2.81 -12.55
N GLU A 161 -23.57 -2.37 -11.73
CA GLU A 161 -24.51 -3.25 -11.01
C GLU A 161 -23.82 -4.30 -10.13
N TRP A 162 -22.62 -4.01 -9.63
CA TRP A 162 -21.74 -4.94 -8.92
C TRP A 162 -21.28 -6.15 -9.75
N ASP A 163 -21.31 -6.05 -11.09
CA ASP A 163 -20.63 -6.99 -11.97
C ASP A 163 -19.10 -6.74 -11.94
N THR A 164 -18.34 -7.59 -12.62
CA THR A 164 -16.88 -7.49 -12.72
C THR A 164 -16.45 -6.89 -14.05
N ASP A 165 -15.91 -5.67 -14.03
CA ASP A 165 -15.28 -5.07 -15.20
C ASP A 165 -13.77 -5.24 -15.13
N ARG A 166 -13.19 -5.89 -16.14
CA ARG A 166 -11.75 -6.15 -16.20
C ARG A 166 -10.98 -4.84 -16.36
N MET A 167 -9.97 -4.64 -15.52
CA MET A 167 -9.05 -3.50 -15.61
C MET A 167 -7.97 -3.76 -16.68
N GLU A 168 -7.49 -2.69 -17.30
CA GLU A 168 -6.41 -2.71 -18.30
C GLU A 168 -5.04 -2.68 -17.63
N ASP A 169 -4.00 -3.07 -18.37
CA ASP A 169 -2.63 -3.01 -17.88
C ASP A 169 -2.09 -1.58 -17.92
N GLY A 170 -1.52 -1.12 -16.81
CA GLY A 170 -0.89 0.17 -16.70
C GLY A 170 0.56 0.18 -17.25
N PRO A 171 1.19 1.37 -17.36
CA PRO A 171 2.56 1.54 -17.84
C PRO A 171 3.68 0.86 -17.01
N ILE A 172 3.39 0.35 -15.81
CA ILE A 172 4.37 -0.31 -14.94
C ILE A 172 3.86 -1.68 -14.52
N THR A 173 4.76 -2.66 -14.37
CA THR A 173 4.42 -4.01 -13.90
C THR A 173 3.64 -3.97 -12.60
N GLY A 174 2.54 -4.72 -12.54
CA GLY A 174 1.64 -4.79 -11.38
C GLY A 174 0.64 -3.64 -11.28
N MET A 175 0.69 -2.63 -12.14
CA MET A 175 -0.35 -1.60 -12.19
C MET A 175 -1.46 -2.01 -13.16
N ARG A 176 -2.70 -1.92 -12.68
CA ARG A 176 -3.92 -2.03 -13.49
C ARG A 176 -4.71 -0.73 -13.41
N THR A 177 -5.34 -0.35 -14.50
CA THR A 177 -6.02 0.94 -14.67
C THR A 177 -7.42 0.73 -15.25
N ILE A 178 -8.39 1.52 -14.81
CA ILE A 178 -9.69 1.63 -15.48
C ILE A 178 -10.21 3.07 -15.36
N THR A 179 -10.98 3.52 -16.34
CA THR A 179 -11.70 4.79 -16.30
C THR A 179 -13.19 4.52 -16.15
N VAL A 180 -13.84 5.17 -15.18
CA VAL A 180 -15.27 5.03 -14.88
C VAL A 180 -15.95 6.39 -14.98
N GLU A 181 -17.14 6.44 -15.57
CA GLU A 181 -17.95 7.66 -15.60
C GLU A 181 -18.53 7.97 -14.22
N VAL A 182 -18.43 9.23 -13.80
CA VAL A 182 -18.91 9.68 -12.50
C VAL A 182 -20.42 9.91 -12.59
N PRO A 183 -21.23 9.20 -11.79
CA PRO A 183 -22.69 9.32 -11.83
C PRO A 183 -23.14 10.72 -11.40
N SER A 184 -24.43 11.03 -11.60
CA SER A 184 -25.02 12.32 -11.24
C SER A 184 -24.90 12.68 -9.75
N SER A 185 -24.62 11.70 -8.88
CA SER A 185 -24.33 11.93 -7.46
C SER A 185 -22.97 12.58 -7.18
N GLY A 186 -22.02 12.50 -8.13
CA GLY A 186 -20.63 12.91 -7.92
C GLY A 186 -19.81 11.94 -7.05
N GLU A 187 -20.36 10.76 -6.72
CA GLU A 187 -19.72 9.76 -5.87
C GLU A 187 -19.63 8.41 -6.59
N VAL A 188 -18.42 7.84 -6.66
CA VAL A 188 -18.15 6.51 -7.23
C VAL A 188 -17.71 5.57 -6.11
N GLU A 189 -18.54 4.56 -5.83
CA GLU A 189 -18.21 3.49 -4.88
C GLU A 189 -17.63 2.29 -5.63
N PHE A 190 -16.53 1.72 -5.13
CA PHE A 190 -15.89 0.57 -5.78
C PHE A 190 -15.08 -0.31 -4.82
N ARG A 191 -14.79 -1.52 -5.28
CA ARG A 191 -13.82 -2.48 -4.72
C ARG A 191 -13.22 -3.29 -5.87
N PHE A 192 -12.19 -4.09 -5.60
CA PHE A 192 -11.53 -4.89 -6.65
C PHE A 192 -11.71 -6.38 -6.40
N VAL A 193 -11.65 -7.16 -7.47
CA VAL A 193 -11.75 -8.61 -7.48
C VAL A 193 -10.60 -9.19 -8.28
N LYS A 194 -9.72 -9.95 -7.64
CA LYS A 194 -8.66 -10.73 -8.27
C LYS A 194 -9.26 -11.87 -9.08
N ASN A 195 -8.82 -12.02 -10.32
CA ASN A 195 -9.22 -13.07 -11.26
C ASN A 195 -10.74 -13.19 -11.49
N GLY A 196 -11.52 -12.14 -11.20
CA GLY A 196 -12.97 -12.13 -11.38
C GLY A 196 -13.77 -13.00 -10.38
N GLU A 197 -13.12 -13.61 -9.40
CA GLU A 197 -13.76 -14.48 -8.42
C GLU A 197 -14.04 -13.74 -7.11
N GLU A 198 -15.27 -13.25 -6.88
CA GLU A 198 -15.58 -12.41 -5.69
C GLU A 198 -15.30 -13.14 -4.37
N GLU A 199 -15.53 -14.45 -4.30
CA GLU A 199 -15.36 -15.20 -3.06
C GLU A 199 -13.89 -15.29 -2.63
N GLU A 200 -12.98 -15.48 -3.58
CA GLU A 200 -11.56 -15.76 -3.34
C GLU A 200 -10.65 -14.56 -3.63
N GLY A 201 -11.08 -13.62 -4.46
CA GLY A 201 -10.27 -12.51 -4.95
C GLY A 201 -10.59 -11.11 -4.39
N LEU A 202 -11.50 -10.96 -3.43
CA LEU A 202 -11.95 -9.61 -3.01
C LEU A 202 -10.84 -8.78 -2.35
N LEU A 203 -10.69 -7.54 -2.82
CA LEU A 203 -9.83 -6.49 -2.26
C LEU A 203 -10.68 -5.29 -1.81
N PHE A 204 -10.52 -4.84 -0.57
CA PHE A 204 -11.36 -3.80 0.03
C PHE A 204 -10.64 -2.98 1.11
N PRO A 205 -11.10 -1.77 1.46
CA PRO A 205 -10.58 -1.00 2.59
C PRO A 205 -11.19 -1.44 3.93
N PRO A 206 -10.60 -1.08 5.10
CA PRO A 206 -11.08 -1.53 6.41
C PRO A 206 -12.42 -0.92 6.84
N SER A 207 -12.89 0.14 6.16
CA SER A 207 -14.11 0.87 6.51
C SER A 207 -15.00 1.02 5.27
N GLU A 208 -16.31 0.96 5.44
CA GLU A 208 -17.26 1.32 4.38
C GLU A 208 -17.05 2.76 3.89
N LYS A 209 -17.27 2.98 2.58
CA LYS A 209 -17.17 4.30 1.93
C LYS A 209 -15.86 5.04 2.26
N CYS A 210 -14.74 4.31 2.26
CA CYS A 210 -13.42 4.81 2.59
C CYS A 210 -12.95 5.86 1.57
N LYS A 211 -12.79 7.11 2.00
CA LYS A 211 -12.30 8.22 1.16
C LYS A 211 -10.77 8.32 1.10
N ARG A 212 -10.06 7.50 1.87
CA ARG A 212 -8.59 7.57 2.02
C ARG A 212 -7.91 6.59 1.06
N ARG A 213 -7.02 7.11 0.21
CA ARG A 213 -6.20 6.28 -0.69
C ARG A 213 -5.11 5.54 0.06
N THR A 214 -4.64 6.10 1.18
CA THR A 214 -3.66 5.46 2.08
C THR A 214 -4.27 4.41 3.01
N ALA A 215 -5.55 4.08 2.90
CA ALA A 215 -6.13 3.03 3.72
C ALA A 215 -5.48 1.68 3.36
N PRO A 216 -5.19 0.79 4.33
CA PRO A 216 -4.72 -0.55 4.03
C PRO A 216 -5.66 -1.28 3.06
N ILE A 217 -5.10 -2.00 2.09
CA ILE A 217 -5.88 -2.85 1.18
C ILE A 217 -5.94 -4.25 1.79
N LEU A 218 -7.13 -4.67 2.19
CA LEU A 218 -7.42 -5.96 2.80
C LEU A 218 -7.81 -7.00 1.72
N GLY A 219 -7.51 -8.28 1.98
CA GLY A 219 -7.72 -9.39 1.04
C GLY A 219 -6.62 -9.49 -0.05
N PRO A 220 -6.58 -10.57 -0.87
CA PRO A 220 -7.44 -11.76 -0.82
C PRO A 220 -6.98 -12.81 0.21
N GLU A 221 -6.00 -12.54 1.06
CA GLU A 221 -5.44 -13.57 1.94
C GLU A 221 -6.30 -13.78 3.22
N ILE A 222 -7.22 -12.86 3.51
CA ILE A 222 -8.08 -12.92 4.71
C ILE A 222 -9.10 -14.07 4.59
N PRO A 223 -9.38 -14.82 5.68
CA PRO A 223 -10.35 -15.90 5.68
C PRO A 223 -11.73 -15.49 5.12
N LYS A 224 -12.36 -16.40 4.36
CA LYS A 224 -13.66 -16.18 3.70
C LYS A 224 -14.77 -15.70 4.66
N THR A 225 -14.73 -16.17 5.91
CA THR A 225 -15.69 -15.80 6.98
C THR A 225 -15.59 -14.33 7.42
N GLU A 226 -14.40 -13.74 7.38
CA GLU A 226 -14.20 -12.34 7.75
C GLU A 226 -14.49 -11.41 6.56
N ARG A 227 -14.10 -11.84 5.36
CA ARG A 227 -14.37 -11.12 4.11
C ARG A 227 -15.86 -10.96 3.82
N THR A 228 -16.65 -12.00 4.10
CA THR A 228 -18.11 -11.93 3.90
C THR A 228 -18.79 -10.93 4.85
N LYS A 229 -18.21 -10.71 6.04
CA LYS A 229 -18.69 -9.70 7.00
C LYS A 229 -18.21 -8.29 6.65
N ASN A 230 -17.01 -8.17 6.10
CA ASN A 230 -16.35 -6.91 5.81
C ASN A 230 -16.26 -6.69 4.29
N LYS A 231 -17.28 -6.08 3.70
CA LYS A 231 -17.28 -5.65 2.30
C LYS A 231 -17.11 -4.15 2.19
N GLY A 232 -16.04 -3.62 2.80
CA GLY A 232 -15.70 -2.21 2.70
C GLY A 232 -15.61 -1.77 1.23
N THR A 233 -15.89 -0.50 0.97
CA THR A 233 -15.83 0.09 -0.37
C THR A 233 -14.98 1.34 -0.30
N TRP A 234 -14.22 1.63 -1.35
CA TRP A 234 -13.67 2.97 -1.54
C TRP A 234 -14.77 3.89 -2.07
N MET A 235 -14.71 5.16 -1.70
CA MET A 235 -15.60 6.19 -2.23
C MET A 235 -14.79 7.35 -2.79
N ALA A 236 -14.73 7.42 -4.11
CA ALA A 236 -14.13 8.54 -4.83
C ALA A 236 -15.19 9.61 -5.13
N THR A 237 -14.78 10.87 -5.16
CA THR A 237 -15.66 12.01 -5.45
C THR A 237 -15.08 12.85 -6.59
N ALA A 238 -15.91 13.22 -7.55
CA ALA A 238 -15.58 14.03 -8.73
C ALA A 238 -16.81 14.80 -9.21
N GLU A 239 -16.69 15.65 -10.24
CA GLU A 239 -17.86 16.35 -10.77
C GLU A 239 -18.75 15.37 -11.57
N PRO A 240 -20.08 15.52 -11.55
CA PRO A 240 -20.97 14.68 -12.35
C PRO A 240 -20.59 14.67 -13.84
N ASN A 241 -20.61 13.48 -14.46
CA ASN A 241 -20.18 13.23 -15.84
C ASN A 241 -18.67 13.43 -16.10
N ASP A 242 -17.85 13.66 -15.06
CA ASP A 242 -16.40 13.49 -15.21
C ASP A 242 -16.06 12.03 -15.49
N LEU A 243 -14.93 11.82 -16.12
CA LEU A 243 -14.25 10.52 -16.17
C LEU A 243 -13.30 10.41 -14.97
N LEU A 244 -13.45 9.35 -14.19
CA LEU A 244 -12.57 9.05 -13.06
C LEU A 244 -11.63 7.91 -13.42
N LYS A 245 -10.33 8.20 -13.49
CA LYS A 245 -9.28 7.19 -13.61
C LYS A 245 -8.99 6.57 -12.26
N ILE A 246 -9.03 5.24 -12.17
CA ILE A 246 -8.75 4.44 -10.97
C ILE A 246 -7.59 3.49 -11.29
N ASP A 247 -6.55 3.56 -10.47
CA ASP A 247 -5.34 2.76 -10.58
C ASP A 247 -5.21 1.83 -9.35
N LEU A 248 -4.97 0.56 -9.60
CA LEU A 248 -4.63 -0.45 -8.61
C LEU A 248 -3.21 -0.94 -8.89
N PHE A 249 -2.31 -0.84 -7.93
CA PHE A 249 -0.95 -1.37 -8.03
C PHE A 249 -0.77 -2.52 -7.05
N ILE A 250 -0.39 -3.69 -7.57
CA ILE A 250 -0.06 -4.88 -6.81
C ILE A 250 1.22 -5.48 -7.38
N CYS A 251 2.29 -5.50 -6.59
CA CYS A 251 3.55 -6.12 -6.99
C CYS A 251 4.32 -6.53 -5.74
N ARG A 252 4.78 -7.79 -5.67
CA ARG A 252 5.59 -8.33 -4.56
C ARG A 252 4.96 -8.07 -3.19
N GLY A 253 3.68 -8.36 -3.07
CA GLY A 253 2.89 -8.16 -1.84
C GLY A 253 2.59 -6.70 -1.48
N ARG A 254 3.11 -5.71 -2.22
CA ARG A 254 2.77 -4.30 -2.01
C ARG A 254 1.50 -3.98 -2.77
N LYS A 255 0.55 -3.34 -2.09
CA LYS A 255 -0.75 -2.96 -2.64
C LYS A 255 -0.96 -1.46 -2.46
N SER A 256 -1.40 -0.75 -3.49
CA SER A 256 -1.84 0.64 -3.36
C SER A 256 -2.94 0.97 -4.36
N VAL A 257 -3.81 1.91 -3.99
CA VAL A 257 -4.90 2.40 -4.83
C VAL A 257 -4.76 3.91 -5.02
N GLN A 258 -5.03 4.38 -6.23
CA GLN A 258 -5.09 5.80 -6.55
C GLN A 258 -6.32 6.06 -7.44
N TRP A 259 -6.84 7.27 -7.38
CA TRP A 259 -7.88 7.72 -8.31
C TRP A 259 -7.77 9.21 -8.58
N LYS A 260 -8.16 9.64 -9.79
CA LYS A 260 -8.08 11.03 -10.22
C LYS A 260 -9.18 11.35 -11.23
N SER A 261 -9.85 12.49 -11.07
CA SER A 261 -10.75 13.01 -12.10
C SER A 261 -9.93 13.48 -13.32
N LEU A 262 -10.39 13.10 -14.50
CA LEU A 262 -9.87 13.51 -15.80
C LEU A 262 -10.65 14.70 -16.39
N GLY A 263 -11.76 15.11 -15.77
CA GLY A 263 -12.73 16.02 -16.36
C GLY A 263 -13.76 15.29 -17.24
N PRO A 264 -14.68 16.03 -17.89
CA PRO A 264 -15.67 15.45 -18.79
C PRO A 264 -15.02 14.89 -20.06
N GLU A 265 -15.68 13.93 -20.70
CA GLU A 265 -15.29 13.43 -22.02
C GLU A 265 -15.44 14.57 -23.06
N GLU A 266 -14.36 14.90 -23.79
CA GLU A 266 -14.38 15.93 -24.86
C GLU A 266 -15.12 15.48 -26.12
#